data_AF-A0AAW5K4B9-F1
#
_entry.id   AF-A0AAW5K4B9-F1
#
_cell.length_a   1.000
_cell.length_b   1.000
_cell.length_c   1.000
_cell.angle_alpha   90.00
_cell.angle_beta   90.00
_cell.angle_gamma   90.00
#
_symmetry.space_group_name_H-M   'P 1'
#
loop_
_entity.id
_entity.type
_entity.pdbx_description
1 polymer ?
#
loop_
_entity_poly.entity_id
_entity_poly.type
_entity_poly.pdbx_seq_one_letter_code
_entity_poly.pdbx_strand_id
1 'polypeptide(L)'
;MAAPMQISLEEIISMLLQRVESLSASDENSKTKQNIINRVLYKKGILTDEDILDSVKEEYRMLKELGVIQSEPDDAMYKTITDGVLQWIKGDVDGIKQSMADYEKKLQEYAREEASKKPKIEVAGANVLNQLDAAANKKGKLII
;
A
#
# COMPACT_ATOMS: atom_id res chain seq x y z
N MET A 1 34.16 -28.60 5.34
CA MET A 1 33.15 -28.53 4.27
C MET A 1 31.83 -28.20 4.94
N ALA A 2 31.35 -26.96 4.84
CA ALA A 2 30.03 -26.63 5.35
C ALA A 2 29.00 -27.36 4.46
N ALA A 3 28.25 -28.29 5.04
CA ALA A 3 27.16 -28.96 4.34
C ALA A 3 26.14 -27.91 3.88
N PRO A 4 25.50 -28.07 2.71
CA PRO A 4 24.46 -27.16 2.27
C PRO A 4 23.34 -27.16 3.31
N MET A 5 23.06 -25.99 3.88
CA MET A 5 22.00 -25.79 4.86
C MET A 5 20.66 -26.11 4.17
N GLN A 6 20.06 -27.25 4.49
CA GLN A 6 18.70 -27.57 4.05
C GLN A 6 17.74 -26.80 4.95
N ILE A 7 17.27 -25.66 4.45
CA ILE A 7 16.23 -24.85 5.12
C ILE A 7 14.88 -25.36 4.64
N SER A 8 13.98 -25.72 5.56
CA SER A 8 12.62 -26.11 5.22
C SER A 8 11.77 -24.89 4.82
N LEU A 9 10.68 -25.11 4.08
CA LEU A 9 9.74 -24.02 3.74
C LEU A 9 9.17 -23.34 4.99
N GLU A 10 8.94 -24.11 6.06
CA GLU A 10 8.42 -23.63 7.34
C GLU A 10 9.44 -22.74 8.06
N GLU A 11 10.72 -23.08 7.97
CA GLU A 11 11.81 -22.24 8.50
C GLU A 11 11.94 -20.94 7.70
N ILE A 12 11.81 -20.99 6.36
CA ILE A 12 11.78 -19.77 5.53
C ILE A 12 10.59 -18.88 5.92
N ILE A 13 9.39 -19.44 6.08
CA ILE A 13 8.20 -18.68 6.49
C ILE A 13 8.41 -18.06 7.87
N SER A 14 8.95 -18.83 8.82
CA SER A 14 9.21 -18.34 10.18
C SER A 14 10.23 -17.20 10.20
N MET A 15 11.30 -17.32 9.41
CA MET A 15 12.30 -16.25 9.23
C MET A 15 11.70 -15.00 8.57
N LEU A 16 10.82 -15.17 7.58
CA LEU A 16 10.13 -14.05 6.94
C LEU A 16 9.16 -13.35 7.90
N LEU A 17 8.37 -14.11 8.67
CA LEU A 17 7.45 -13.57 9.67
C LEU A 17 8.20 -12.76 10.72
N GLN A 18 9.29 -13.31 11.27
CA GLN A 18 10.11 -12.59 12.25
C GLN A 18 10.67 -11.28 11.69
N ARG A 19 11.07 -11.27 10.41
CA ARG A 19 11.58 -10.06 9.77
C ARG A 19 10.47 -9.03 9.53
N VAL A 20 9.28 -9.48 9.13
CA VAL A 20 8.10 -8.61 8.97
C VAL A 20 7.71 -8.00 10.32
N GLU A 21 7.64 -8.78 11.39
CA GLU A 21 7.36 -8.30 12.75
C GLU A 21 8.38 -7.25 13.20
N SER A 22 9.67 -7.51 12.97
CA SER A 22 10.73 -6.57 13.31
C SER A 22 10.63 -5.26 12.52
N LEU A 23 10.31 -5.32 11.23
CA LEU A 23 10.10 -4.14 10.40
C LEU A 23 8.89 -3.33 10.88
N SER A 24 7.77 -4.00 11.17
CA SER A 24 6.57 -3.35 11.70
C SER A 24 6.83 -2.67 13.04
N ALA A 25 7.53 -3.33 13.98
CA ALA A 25 7.88 -2.73 15.26
C ALA A 25 8.81 -1.51 15.10
N SER A 26 9.78 -1.59 14.18
CA SER A 26 10.67 -0.48 13.87
C SER A 26 9.92 0.71 13.28
N ASP A 27 8.96 0.45 12.37
CA ASP A 27 8.14 1.47 11.74
C ASP A 27 7.23 2.18 12.75
N GLU A 28 6.55 1.44 13.63
CA GLU A 28 5.74 2.01 14.72
C GLU A 28 6.56 2.89 15.67
N ASN A 29 7.77 2.46 16.03
CA ASN A 29 8.68 3.26 16.84
C ASN A 29 9.12 4.55 16.12
N SER A 30 9.38 4.46 14.81
CA SER A 30 9.74 5.62 13.98
C SER A 30 8.60 6.63 13.91
N LYS A 31 7.38 6.17 13.57
CA LYS A 31 6.15 6.99 13.56
C LYS A 31 5.93 7.67 14.91
N THR A 32 6.08 6.94 16.01
CA THR A 32 5.93 7.50 17.36
C THR A 32 6.88 8.66 17.61
N LYS A 33 8.18 8.48 17.31
CA LYS A 33 9.18 9.54 17.49
C LYS A 33 8.92 10.74 16.58
N GLN A 34 8.58 10.51 15.32
CA GLN A 34 8.24 11.56 14.37
C GLN A 34 7.02 12.37 14.83
N ASN A 35 5.94 11.69 15.26
CA ASN A 35 4.75 12.34 15.80
C ASN A 35 5.07 13.22 17.00
N ILE A 36 5.92 12.76 17.91
CA ILE A 36 6.34 13.56 19.08
C ILE A 36 7.09 14.82 18.62
N ILE A 37 8.07 14.68 17.72
CA ILE A 37 8.87 15.81 17.24
C ILE A 37 7.98 16.81 16.49
N ASN A 38 7.17 16.34 15.54
CA ASN A 38 6.28 17.19 14.74
C ASN A 38 5.29 17.94 15.64
N ARG A 39 4.73 17.27 16.66
CA ARG A 39 3.86 17.91 17.65
C ARG A 39 4.57 18.98 18.46
N VAL A 40 5.84 18.77 18.83
CA VAL A 40 6.65 19.79 19.52
C VAL A 40 6.88 20.99 18.61
N LEU A 41 7.24 20.77 17.33
CA LEU A 41 7.45 21.84 16.35
C LEU A 41 6.17 22.64 16.10
N TYR A 42 5.05 21.94 15.95
CA TYR A 42 3.73 22.55 15.79
C TYR A 42 3.34 23.43 16.98
N LYS A 43 3.49 22.91 18.21
CA LYS A 43 3.21 23.67 19.44
C LYS A 43 4.10 24.91 19.62
N LYS A 44 5.31 24.90 19.02
CA LYS A 44 6.22 26.04 19.02
C LYS A 44 5.93 27.05 17.90
N GLY A 45 4.96 26.76 17.03
CA GLY A 45 4.64 27.60 15.86
C GLY A 45 5.69 27.57 14.76
N ILE A 46 6.61 26.59 14.80
CA ILE A 46 7.64 26.40 13.76
C ILE A 46 7.03 25.70 12.54
N LEU A 47 6.04 24.82 12.78
CA LEU A 47 5.28 24.11 11.77
C LEU A 47 3.84 24.60 11.83
N THR A 48 3.28 25.02 10.70
CA THR A 48 1.90 25.50 10.57
C THR A 48 1.07 24.58 9.67
N ASP A 49 -0.25 24.78 9.67
CA ASP A 49 -1.18 24.05 8.79
C ASP A 49 -0.87 24.34 7.31
N GLU A 50 -0.46 25.58 6.99
CA GLU A 50 -0.08 26.00 5.63
C GLU A 50 1.22 25.34 5.18
N ASP A 51 2.24 25.31 6.05
CA ASP A 51 3.51 24.63 5.74
C ASP A 51 3.30 23.15 5.37
N ILE A 52 2.38 22.48 6.08
CA ILE A 52 2.06 21.07 5.82
C ILE A 52 1.31 20.93 4.49
N LEU A 53 0.33 21.79 4.23
CA LEU A 53 -0.42 21.76 2.96
C LEU A 53 0.50 21.98 1.76
N ASP A 54 1.38 22.97 1.83
CA ASP A 54 2.32 23.28 0.76
C ASP A 54 3.32 22.14 0.55
N SER A 55 3.85 21.58 1.65
CA SER A 55 4.73 20.40 1.58
C SER A 55 4.04 19.19 0.93
N VAL A 56 2.75 18.95 1.22
CA VAL A 56 1.97 17.88 0.58
C VAL A 56 1.83 18.12 -0.91
N LYS A 57 1.55 19.36 -1.34
CA LYS A 57 1.45 19.70 -2.76
C LYS A 57 2.79 19.53 -3.47
N GLU A 58 3.88 19.97 -2.84
CA GLU A 58 5.23 19.80 -3.36
C GLU A 58 5.59 18.33 -3.54
N GLU A 59 5.25 17.46 -2.58
CA GLU A 59 5.48 16.01 -2.68
C GLU A 59 4.77 15.41 -3.89
N TYR A 60 3.47 15.68 -4.08
CA TYR A 60 2.74 15.14 -5.23
C TYR A 60 3.20 15.72 -6.57
N ARG A 61 3.64 16.99 -6.60
CA ARG A 61 4.29 17.55 -7.78
C ARG A 61 5.58 16.81 -8.10
N MET A 62 6.42 16.57 -7.09
CA MET A 62 7.66 15.79 -7.24
C MET A 62 7.36 14.38 -7.77
N LEU A 63 6.38 13.68 -7.20
CA LEU A 63 5.99 12.34 -7.65
C LEU A 63 5.51 12.31 -9.11
N LYS A 64 4.82 13.36 -9.56
CA LYS A 64 4.42 13.53 -10.95
C LYS A 64 5.63 13.78 -11.86
N GLU A 65 6.55 14.65 -11.45
CA GLU A 65 7.78 14.94 -12.20
C GLU A 65 8.68 13.70 -12.32
N LEU A 66 8.71 12.84 -11.30
CA LEU A 66 9.39 11.55 -11.32
C LEU A 66 8.66 10.48 -12.17
N GLY A 67 7.46 10.77 -12.66
CA GLY A 67 6.65 9.84 -13.44
C GLY A 67 6.03 8.70 -12.63
N VAL A 68 6.03 8.80 -11.29
CA VAL A 68 5.40 7.81 -10.39
C VAL A 68 3.88 7.89 -10.51
N ILE A 69 3.35 9.10 -10.69
CA ILE A 69 1.92 9.35 -10.91
C ILE A 69 1.70 10.14 -12.21
N GLN A 70 0.53 9.95 -12.83
CA GLN A 70 0.19 10.57 -14.11
C GLN A 70 -0.35 12.00 -13.95
N SER A 71 -1.03 12.28 -12.85
CA SER A 71 -1.66 13.57 -12.58
C SER A 71 -1.63 13.88 -11.08
N GLU A 72 -1.58 15.17 -10.76
CA GLU A 72 -1.72 15.64 -9.39
C GLU A 72 -3.16 15.44 -8.88
N PRO A 73 -3.35 15.22 -7.56
CA PRO A 73 -4.65 15.27 -6.92
C PRO A 73 -5.34 16.64 -7.07
N ASP A 74 -6.65 16.65 -6.86
CA ASP A 74 -7.40 17.91 -6.73
C ASP A 74 -7.21 18.56 -5.35
N ASP A 75 -7.61 19.83 -5.23
CA ASP A 75 -7.48 20.61 -3.99
C ASP A 75 -8.23 19.98 -2.81
N ALA A 76 -9.34 19.27 -3.07
CA ALA A 76 -10.11 18.60 -2.02
C ALA A 76 -9.32 17.41 -1.45
N MET A 77 -8.67 16.64 -2.31
CA MET A 77 -7.80 15.54 -1.91
C MET A 77 -6.56 16.06 -1.17
N TYR A 78 -5.93 17.15 -1.63
CA TYR A 78 -4.82 17.76 -0.90
C TYR A 78 -5.19 18.15 0.52
N LYS A 79 -6.35 18.79 0.70
CA LYS A 79 -6.87 19.11 2.04
C LYS A 79 -7.14 17.85 2.86
N THR A 80 -7.75 16.82 2.28
CA THR A 80 -8.03 15.56 2.98
C THR A 80 -6.74 14.89 3.49
N ILE A 81 -5.69 14.86 2.67
CA ILE A 81 -4.38 14.32 3.06
C ILE A 81 -3.77 15.15 4.18
N THR A 82 -3.80 16.48 4.01
CA THR A 82 -3.27 17.44 4.98
C THR A 82 -3.97 17.31 6.34
N ASP A 83 -5.31 17.24 6.34
CA ASP A 83 -6.12 17.08 7.53
C ASP A 83 -5.77 15.78 8.27
N GLY A 84 -5.58 14.68 7.53
CA GLY A 84 -5.12 13.42 8.11
C GLY A 84 -3.77 13.57 8.82
N VAL A 85 -2.80 14.23 8.19
CA VAL A 85 -1.49 14.50 8.82
C VAL A 85 -1.65 15.39 10.07
N LEU A 86 -2.46 16.44 9.97
CA LEU A 86 -2.71 17.37 11.06
C LEU A 86 -3.40 16.71 12.24
N GLN A 87 -4.34 15.78 12.03
CA GLN A 87 -4.98 15.02 13.11
C GLN A 87 -3.94 14.31 13.99
N TRP A 88 -2.95 13.65 13.38
CA TRP A 88 -1.87 12.98 14.12
C TRP A 88 -0.94 13.95 14.85
N ILE A 89 -0.55 15.05 14.18
CA ILE A 89 0.33 16.07 14.75
C ILE A 89 -0.35 16.75 15.95
N LYS A 90 -1.60 17.19 15.77
CA LYS A 90 -2.43 17.83 16.82
C LYS A 90 -2.82 16.85 17.92
N GLY A 91 -2.85 15.55 17.62
CA GLY A 91 -3.28 14.51 18.55
C GLY A 91 -4.79 14.47 18.71
N ASP A 92 -5.53 14.70 17.63
CA ASP A 92 -6.99 14.61 17.58
C ASP A 92 -7.42 13.14 17.57
N VAL A 93 -7.53 12.56 18.76
CA VAL A 93 -7.88 11.15 18.95
C VAL A 93 -9.26 10.81 18.39
N ASP A 94 -10.22 11.73 18.53
CA ASP A 94 -11.60 11.49 18.10
C ASP A 94 -11.70 11.54 16.57
N GLY A 95 -11.03 12.51 15.94
CA GLY A 95 -10.88 12.56 14.48
C GLY A 95 -10.22 11.30 13.92
N ILE A 96 -9.13 10.83 14.54
CA ILE A 96 -8.45 9.60 14.12
C ILE A 96 -9.38 8.38 14.23
N LYS A 97 -10.11 8.22 15.34
CA LYS A 97 -11.05 7.11 15.51
C LYS A 97 -12.15 7.14 14.43
N GLN A 98 -12.66 8.32 14.12
CA GLN A 98 -13.66 8.48 13.07
C GLN A 98 -13.11 8.08 11.69
N SER A 99 -11.92 8.58 11.34
CA SER A 99 -11.26 8.23 10.08
C SER A 99 -10.97 6.72 9.97
N MET A 100 -10.60 6.06 11.07
CA MET A 100 -10.43 4.61 11.12
C MET A 100 -11.75 3.87 10.90
N ALA A 101 -12.84 4.31 11.53
CA ALA A 101 -14.16 3.71 11.36
C ALA A 101 -14.68 3.86 9.92
N ASP A 102 -14.48 5.03 9.30
CA ASP A 102 -14.87 5.29 7.93
C ASP A 102 -14.05 4.44 6.93
N TYR A 103 -12.76 4.25 7.20
CA TYR A 103 -11.91 3.36 6.41
C TYR A 103 -12.33 1.89 6.53
N GLU A 104 -12.60 1.41 7.75
CA GLU A 104 -13.10 0.06 7.98
C GLU A 104 -14.44 -0.18 7.27
N LYS A 105 -15.36 0.79 7.34
CA LYS A 105 -16.64 0.72 6.64
C LYS A 105 -16.45 0.61 5.13
N LYS A 106 -15.58 1.42 4.53
CA LYS A 106 -15.24 1.32 3.10
C LYS A 106 -14.65 -0.03 2.73
N LEU A 107 -13.78 -0.60 3.57
CA LEU A 107 -13.23 -1.94 3.35
C LEU A 107 -14.31 -3.03 3.42
N GLN A 108 -15.23 -2.94 4.39
CA GLN A 108 -16.34 -3.87 4.50
C GLN A 108 -17.30 -3.76 3.31
N GLU A 109 -17.58 -2.54 2.85
CA GLU A 109 -18.40 -2.29 1.65
C GLU A 109 -17.72 -2.87 0.40
N TYR A 110 -16.42 -2.62 0.21
CA TYR A 110 -15.65 -3.21 -0.89
C TYR A 110 -15.62 -4.74 -0.83
N ALA A 111 -15.41 -5.33 0.36
CA ALA A 111 -15.45 -6.78 0.54
C ALA A 111 -16.84 -7.36 0.24
N ARG A 112 -17.92 -6.65 0.60
CA ARG A 112 -19.30 -7.04 0.25
C ARG A 112 -19.57 -6.88 -1.24
N GLU A 113 -19.04 -5.85 -1.89
CA GLU A 113 -19.10 -5.65 -3.34
C GLU A 113 -18.34 -6.74 -4.09
N GLU A 114 -17.13 -7.09 -3.65
CA GLU A 114 -16.33 -8.17 -4.24
C GLU A 114 -16.93 -9.56 -3.96
N ALA A 115 -17.60 -9.76 -2.81
CA ALA A 115 -18.33 -11.00 -2.52
C ALA A 115 -19.67 -11.10 -3.28
N SER A 116 -20.29 -9.97 -3.62
CA SER A 116 -21.55 -9.91 -4.39
C SER A 116 -21.33 -9.91 -5.90
N LYS A 117 -20.15 -9.46 -6.37
CA LYS A 117 -19.63 -9.86 -7.68
C LYS A 117 -19.36 -11.36 -7.61
N LYS A 118 -20.11 -12.17 -8.38
CA LYS A 118 -19.82 -13.61 -8.53
C LYS A 118 -18.31 -13.80 -8.72
N PRO A 119 -17.66 -14.76 -8.04
CA PRO A 119 -16.24 -15.02 -8.25
C PRO A 119 -16.01 -15.38 -9.71
N LYS A 120 -15.61 -14.39 -10.51
CA LYS A 120 -15.18 -14.58 -11.90
C LYS A 120 -13.70 -14.92 -11.88
N ILE A 121 -13.38 -16.06 -11.26
CA ILE A 121 -12.23 -16.80 -11.73
C ILE A 121 -12.78 -17.64 -12.88
N GLU A 122 -12.83 -17.06 -14.08
CA GLU A 122 -12.83 -17.86 -15.31
C GLU A 122 -11.45 -18.50 -15.39
N VAL A 123 -11.20 -19.49 -14.52
CA VAL A 123 -10.14 -20.45 -14.73
C VAL A 123 -10.55 -21.12 -16.03
N ALA A 124 -9.89 -20.74 -17.12
CA ALA A 124 -9.96 -21.47 -18.36
C ALA A 124 -9.82 -22.95 -18.00
N GLY A 125 -10.91 -23.72 -18.18
CA GLY A 125 -10.94 -25.11 -17.73
C GLY A 125 -9.70 -25.83 -18.27
N ALA A 126 -9.13 -26.78 -17.52
CA ALA A 126 -7.82 -27.39 -17.78
C ALA A 126 -7.56 -27.83 -19.25
N ASN A 127 -8.59 -27.94 -20.06
CA ASN A 127 -8.52 -28.15 -21.50
C ASN A 127 -8.02 -26.95 -22.34
N VAL A 128 -7.94 -25.73 -21.81
CA VAL A 128 -7.45 -24.57 -22.58
C VAL A 128 -5.95 -24.63 -22.81
N LEU A 129 -5.18 -25.15 -21.85
CA LEU A 129 -3.76 -25.49 -22.05
C LEU A 129 -3.60 -26.55 -23.15
N ASN A 130 -4.43 -27.60 -23.15
CA ASN A 130 -4.41 -28.64 -24.18
C ASN A 130 -4.79 -28.10 -25.58
N GLN A 131 -5.67 -27.10 -25.66
CA GLN A 131 -6.04 -26.45 -26.92
C GLN A 131 -4.95 -25.51 -27.44
N LEU A 132 -4.24 -24.80 -26.55
CA LEU A 132 -3.09 -23.96 -26.88
C LEU A 132 -1.89 -24.81 -27.37
N ASP A 133 -1.62 -25.94 -26.73
CA ASP A 133 -0.55 -26.88 -27.16
C ASP A 133 -0.87 -27.51 -28.52
N ALA A 134 -2.13 -27.88 -28.77
CA ALA A 134 -2.57 -28.40 -30.06
C ALA A 134 -2.51 -27.34 -31.18
N ALA A 135 -2.70 -26.05 -30.85
CA ALA A 135 -2.57 -24.94 -31.79
C ALA A 135 -1.10 -24.56 -32.06
N ALA A 136 -0.23 -24.65 -31.04
CA ALA A 136 1.21 -24.41 -31.17
C ALA A 136 1.90 -25.46 -32.06
N ASN A 137 1.49 -26.73 -31.97
CA ASN A 137 2.05 -27.82 -32.79
C ASN A 137 1.60 -27.86 -34.25
N LYS A 138 0.69 -26.97 -34.69
CA LYS A 138 0.25 -26.89 -36.11
C LYS A 138 1.08 -25.95 -36.99
N LYS A 139 2.07 -25.21 -36.46
CA LYS A 139 2.93 -24.30 -37.23
C LYS A 139 4.33 -24.88 -37.55
N GLY A 140 4.41 -26.18 -37.81
CA GLY A 140 5.65 -26.89 -38.13
C GLY A 140 5.62 -27.65 -39.46
N LYS A 141 5.34 -26.97 -40.58
CA LYS A 141 5.77 -27.43 -41.91
C LYS A 141 6.17 -26.22 -42.75
N LEU A 142 7.44 -25.83 -42.61
CA LEU A 142 8.16 -25.19 -43.71
C LEU A 142 8.26 -26.27 -44.81
N ILE A 143 7.60 -26.02 -45.95
CA ILE A 143 7.92 -26.72 -47.19
C ILE A 143 8.71 -25.71 -48.03
N ILE A 144 9.89 -26.15 -48.43
CA ILE A 144 10.86 -25.52 -49.34
C ILE A 144 10.19 -25.26 -50.69
#